data_AF-A0A1C6GPF1-F1
#
_entry.id   AF-A0A1C6GPF1-F1
#
_cell.length_a   1.000
_cell.length_b   1.000
_cell.length_c   1.000
_cell.angle_alpha   90.00
_cell.angle_beta   90.00
_cell.angle_gamma   90.00
#
_symmetry.space_group_name_H-M   'P 1'
#
loop_
_entity.id
_entity.type
_entity.pdbx_description
1 polymer ?
#
loop_
_entity_poly.entity_id
_entity_poly.type
_entity_poly.pdbx_seq_one_letter_code
_entity_poly.pdbx_strand_id
1 'polypeptide(L)'
;MKKNTLYIGLCYLTVGICAILFGLFGPSIGNDGIIGGIAGAGIVPGIYMIYKYFYWSKPENKPKYEEKLKKERINLKDERKIMLREKSGRITYIILFYILAVLIPLFAIMNIDRIVVITLGIIWIFMYVCGIVVFRILDKRL
;
A
#
# COMPACT_ATOMS: atom_id res chain seq x y z
N MET A 1 17.24 -15.54 -3.09
CA MET A 1 16.72 -14.17 -3.30
C MET A 1 17.78 -13.32 -4.00
N LYS A 2 17.39 -12.32 -4.81
CA LYS A 2 18.36 -11.42 -5.44
C LYS A 2 18.93 -10.45 -4.40
N LYS A 3 20.23 -10.14 -4.47
CA LYS A 3 20.89 -9.14 -3.61
C LYS A 3 20.23 -7.76 -3.70
N ASN A 4 19.63 -7.44 -4.85
CA ASN A 4 18.86 -6.21 -5.05
C ASN A 4 17.75 -6.00 -4.01
N THR A 5 17.10 -7.07 -3.52
CA THR A 5 16.04 -6.93 -2.50
C THR A 5 16.59 -6.39 -1.18
N LEU A 6 17.85 -6.72 -0.84
CA LEU A 6 18.51 -6.19 0.34
C LEU A 6 18.84 -4.70 0.16
N TYR A 7 19.42 -4.32 -0.98
CA TYR A 7 19.77 -2.91 -1.26
C TYR A 7 18.55 -2.00 -1.29
N ILE A 8 17.44 -2.46 -1.87
CA ILE A 8 16.18 -1.71 -1.85
C ILE A 8 15.66 -1.59 -0.42
N GLY A 9 15.65 -2.68 0.37
CA GLY A 9 15.23 -2.61 1.77
C GLY A 9 16.08 -1.65 2.61
N LEU A 10 17.40 -1.63 2.38
CA LEU A 10 18.31 -0.71 3.04
C LEU A 10 18.05 0.75 2.62
N CYS A 11 17.81 0.99 1.33
CA CYS A 11 17.45 2.31 0.83
C CYS A 11 16.15 2.84 1.49
N TYR A 12 15.10 2.03 1.52
CA TYR A 12 13.84 2.37 2.20
C TYR A 12 14.05 2.71 3.68
N LEU A 13 14.85 1.91 4.37
CA LEU A 13 15.17 2.13 5.77
C LEU A 13 15.97 3.41 5.98
N THR A 14 16.97 3.70 5.13
CA THR A 14 17.74 4.95 5.20
C THR A 14 16.88 6.17 4.96
N VAL A 15 15.97 6.15 3.97
CA VAL A 15 15.02 7.26 3.72
C VAL A 15 14.13 7.49 4.94
N GLY A 16 13.64 6.41 5.55
CA GLY A 16 12.83 6.50 6.76
C GLY A 16 13.57 7.08 7.96
N ILE A 17 14.83 6.68 8.19
CA ILE A 17 15.68 7.24 9.25
C ILE A 17 15.98 8.71 8.99
N CYS A 18 16.33 9.09 7.76
CA CYS A 18 16.57 10.48 7.40
C CYS A 18 15.32 11.35 7.65
N ALA A 19 14.13 10.83 7.35
CA ALA A 19 12.87 11.52 7.64
C ALA A 19 12.66 11.71 9.15
N ILE A 20 12.93 10.70 9.99
CA ILE A 20 12.85 10.85 11.45
C ILE A 20 13.85 11.89 11.96
N LEU A 21 15.11 11.81 11.52
CA LEU A 21 16.15 12.76 11.93
C LEU A 21 15.79 14.18 11.52
N PHE A 22 15.23 14.35 10.32
CA PHE A 22 14.75 15.65 9.85
C PHE A 22 13.55 16.16 10.67
N GLY A 23 12.63 15.28 11.08
CA GLY A 23 11.52 15.66 11.96
C GLY A 23 11.96 15.99 13.39
N LEU A 24 13.01 15.35 13.91
CA LEU A 24 13.50 15.58 15.27
C LEU A 24 14.46 16.77 15.40
N PHE A 25 15.33 16.99 14.41
CA PHE A 25 16.39 18.00 14.46
C PHE A 25 16.21 19.14 13.45
N GLY A 26 15.28 19.01 12.52
CA GLY A 26 14.97 20.06 11.55
C GLY A 26 14.12 21.18 12.15
N PRO A 27 13.98 22.30 11.43
CA PRO A 27 13.07 23.36 11.83
C PRO A 27 11.63 22.82 11.87
N SER A 28 10.85 23.25 12.87
CA SER A 28 9.43 22.91 13.02
C SER A 28 8.61 23.58 11.92
N ILE A 29 8.67 23.03 10.72
CA ILE A 29 7.73 23.30 9.64
C ILE A 29 6.49 22.50 10.04
N GLY A 30 5.29 23.10 10.08
CA GLY A 30 4.04 22.47 10.54
C GLY A 30 3.52 21.26 9.72
N ASN A 31 4.43 20.40 9.26
CA ASN A 31 4.28 19.27 8.37
C ASN A 31 4.73 17.96 9.05
N ASP A 32 4.80 17.91 10.38
CA ASP A 32 5.24 16.73 11.15
C ASP A 32 4.48 15.46 10.77
N GLY A 33 3.19 15.59 10.39
CA GLY A 33 2.38 14.48 9.89
C GLY A 33 2.88 13.91 8.56
N ILE A 34 3.37 14.76 7.64
CA ILE A 34 3.94 14.33 6.35
C ILE A 34 5.27 13.62 6.58
N ILE A 35 6.12 14.18 7.44
CA ILE A 35 7.42 13.60 7.79
C ILE A 35 7.23 12.25 8.48
N GLY A 36 6.28 12.16 9.42
CA GLY A 36 5.88 10.90 10.06
C GLY A 36 5.34 9.88 9.07
N GLY A 37 4.53 10.31 8.09
CA GLY A 37 4.04 9.44 7.00
C GLY A 37 5.17 8.86 6.15
N ILE A 38 6.13 9.69 5.75
CA ILE A 38 7.31 9.26 4.97
C ILE A 38 8.20 8.32 5.81
N ALA A 39 8.42 8.65 7.08
CA ALA A 39 9.17 7.80 8.00
C ALA A 39 8.55 6.41 8.13
N GLY A 40 7.22 6.34 8.36
CA GLY A 40 6.49 5.08 8.44
C GLY A 40 6.56 4.28 7.13
N ALA A 41 6.38 4.95 5.99
CA ALA A 41 6.44 4.34 4.67
C ALA A 41 7.86 3.88 4.27
N GLY A 42 8.92 4.42 4.88
CA GLY A 42 10.30 3.96 4.67
C GLY A 42 10.67 2.78 5.57
N ILE A 43 10.42 2.92 6.87
CA ILE A 43 10.95 2.00 7.89
C ILE A 43 10.27 0.64 7.84
N VAL A 44 8.92 0.61 7.87
CA VAL A 44 8.16 -0.65 7.96
C VAL A 44 8.46 -1.57 6.77
N PRO A 45 8.34 -1.14 5.51
CA PRO A 45 8.70 -1.99 4.38
C PRO A 45 10.20 -2.27 4.30
N GLY A 46 11.06 -1.31 4.66
CA GLY A 46 12.52 -1.50 4.70
C GLY A 46 12.92 -2.67 5.59
N ILE A 47 12.45 -2.67 6.84
CA ILE A 47 12.68 -3.75 7.82
C ILE A 47 12.13 -5.08 7.29
N TYR A 48 10.89 -5.07 6.79
CA TYR A 48 10.26 -6.29 6.25
C TYR A 48 11.05 -6.90 5.09
N MET A 49 11.56 -6.08 4.17
CA MET A 49 12.37 -6.52 3.03
C MET A 49 13.71 -7.12 3.48
N ILE A 50 14.38 -6.50 4.44
CA ILE A 50 15.65 -6.99 5.01
C ILE A 50 15.41 -8.33 5.73
N TYR A 51 14.41 -8.41 6.60
CA TYR A 51 14.03 -9.64 7.29
C TYR A 51 13.75 -10.78 6.29
N LYS A 52 12.92 -10.50 5.28
CA LYS A 52 12.57 -11.45 4.23
C LYS A 52 13.81 -11.90 3.46
N TYR A 53 14.74 -11.00 3.16
CA TYR A 53 15.99 -11.35 2.47
C TYR A 53 16.81 -12.35 3.30
N PHE A 54 17.05 -12.06 4.58
CA PHE A 54 17.83 -12.95 5.44
C PHE A 54 17.15 -14.31 5.64
N TYR A 55 15.84 -14.32 5.89
CA TYR A 55 15.09 -15.56 6.07
C TYR A 55 15.19 -16.48 4.83
N TRP A 56 14.95 -15.95 3.63
CA TRP A 56 14.94 -16.74 2.39
C TRP A 56 16.30 -16.93 1.74
N SER A 57 17.35 -16.27 2.22
CA SER A 57 18.73 -16.48 1.74
C SER A 57 19.47 -17.59 2.49
N LYS A 58 18.95 -18.04 3.65
CA LYS A 58 19.51 -19.18 4.39
C LYS A 58 19.45 -20.46 3.54
N PRO A 59 20.52 -21.29 3.53
CA PRO A 59 20.58 -22.51 2.74
C PRO A 59 19.45 -23.49 3.10
N GLU A 60 19.10 -23.60 4.37
CA GLU A 60 18.00 -24.44 4.89
C GLU A 60 16.63 -24.10 4.27
N ASN A 61 16.41 -22.84 3.90
CA ASN A 61 15.14 -22.36 3.37
C ASN A 61 15.09 -22.33 1.83
N LYS A 62 16.20 -22.64 1.14
CA LYS A 62 16.24 -22.72 -0.34
C LYS A 62 15.19 -23.68 -0.92
N PRO A 63 15.05 -24.95 -0.45
CA PRO A 63 14.05 -25.86 -1.01
C PRO A 63 12.62 -25.36 -0.79
N LYS A 64 12.33 -24.83 0.42
CA LYS A 64 11.04 -24.21 0.75
C LYS A 64 10.75 -22.99 -0.13
N TYR A 65 11.78 -22.20 -0.44
CA TYR A 65 11.65 -21.01 -1.28
C TYR A 65 11.30 -21.39 -2.73
N GLU A 66 11.95 -22.41 -3.29
CA GLU A 66 11.65 -22.90 -4.64
C GLU A 66 10.25 -23.50 -4.73
N GLU A 67 9.85 -24.30 -3.75
CA GLU A 67 8.49 -24.83 -3.67
C GLU A 67 7.45 -23.70 -3.59
N LYS A 68 7.71 -22.69 -2.77
CA LYS A 68 6.88 -21.49 -2.67
C LYS A 68 6.77 -20.79 -4.03
N LEU A 69 7.88 -20.57 -4.74
CA LEU A 69 7.87 -19.94 -6.07
C LEU A 69 7.08 -20.77 -7.09
N LYS A 70 7.19 -22.10 -7.06
CA LYS A 70 6.39 -22.99 -7.92
C LYS A 70 4.90 -22.85 -7.60
N LYS A 71 4.51 -22.92 -6.32
CA LYS A 71 3.12 -22.73 -5.89
C LYS A 71 2.58 -21.35 -6.29
N GLU A 72 3.36 -20.29 -6.13
CA GLU A 72 2.98 -18.94 -6.54
C GLU A 72 2.72 -18.87 -8.05
N ARG A 73 3.57 -19.48 -8.89
CA ARG A 73 3.35 -19.54 -10.35
C ARG A 73 2.07 -20.28 -10.74
N ILE A 74 1.76 -21.38 -10.05
CA ILE A 74 0.52 -22.14 -10.28
C ILE A 74 -0.69 -21.29 -9.86
N ASN A 75 -0.67 -20.74 -8.64
CA ASN A 75 -1.75 -19.93 -8.09
C ASN A 75 -2.03 -18.65 -8.90
N LEU A 76 -1.03 -18.11 -9.61
CA LEU A 76 -1.22 -16.96 -10.49
C LEU A 76 -2.04 -17.28 -11.74
N LYS A 77 -1.98 -18.52 -12.22
CA LYS A 77 -2.71 -19.00 -13.42
C LYS A 77 -3.99 -19.76 -13.08
N ASP A 78 -4.21 -20.05 -11.81
CA ASP A 78 -5.42 -20.71 -11.32
C ASP A 78 -6.63 -19.79 -11.52
N GLU A 79 -7.57 -20.23 -12.36
CA GLU A 79 -8.80 -19.51 -12.71
C GLU A 79 -9.65 -19.18 -11.48
N ARG A 80 -9.76 -20.10 -10.52
CA ARG A 80 -10.51 -19.86 -9.28
C ARG A 80 -9.87 -18.73 -8.49
N LYS A 81 -8.54 -18.68 -8.41
CA LYS A 81 -7.81 -17.61 -7.70
C LYS A 81 -7.88 -16.27 -8.43
N ILE A 82 -7.99 -16.28 -9.76
CA ILE A 82 -8.23 -15.06 -10.56
C ILE A 82 -9.62 -14.51 -10.25
N MET A 83 -10.67 -15.33 -10.37
CA MET A 83 -12.04 -14.92 -10.06
C MET A 83 -12.21 -14.42 -8.61
N LEU A 84 -11.59 -15.11 -7.65
CA LEU A 84 -11.60 -14.68 -6.25
C LEU A 84 -10.95 -13.30 -6.06
N ARG A 85 -9.88 -13.00 -6.78
CA ARG A 85 -9.16 -11.72 -6.69
C ARG A 85 -10.01 -10.58 -7.25
N GLU A 86 -10.64 -10.79 -8.40
CA GLU A 86 -11.57 -9.82 -9.00
C GLU A 86 -12.75 -9.57 -8.07
N LYS A 87 -13.36 -10.64 -7.53
CA LYS A 87 -14.47 -10.52 -6.58
C LYS A 87 -14.05 -9.80 -5.29
N SER A 88 -12.87 -10.12 -4.75
CA SER A 88 -12.34 -9.43 -3.57
C SER A 88 -12.11 -7.94 -3.85
N GLY A 89 -11.54 -7.60 -5.01
CA GLY A 89 -11.31 -6.20 -5.40
C GLY A 89 -12.61 -5.41 -5.46
N ARG A 90 -13.65 -5.97 -6.08
CA ARG A 90 -14.99 -5.37 -6.11
C ARG A 90 -15.57 -5.21 -4.71
N ILE A 91 -15.51 -6.24 -3.86
CA ILE A 91 -16.07 -6.19 -2.50
C ILE A 91 -15.36 -5.12 -1.67
N THR A 92 -14.02 -5.10 -1.67
CA THR A 92 -13.24 -4.09 -0.94
C THR A 92 -13.50 -2.68 -1.46
N TYR A 93 -13.61 -2.50 -2.78
CA TYR A 93 -13.99 -1.22 -3.37
C TYR A 93 -15.34 -0.73 -2.86
N ILE A 94 -16.36 -1.59 -2.86
CA ILE A 94 -17.71 -1.27 -2.36
C ILE A 94 -17.65 -0.91 -0.87
N ILE A 95 -16.97 -1.72 -0.05
CA ILE A 95 -16.82 -1.46 1.38
C ILE A 95 -16.17 -0.09 1.62
N LEU A 96 -15.05 0.20 0.95
CA LEU A 96 -14.33 1.46 1.13
C LEU A 96 -15.16 2.66 0.67
N PHE A 97 -15.91 2.51 -0.42
CA PHE A 97 -16.80 3.54 -0.93
C PHE A 97 -17.88 3.93 0.08
N TYR A 98 -18.49 2.94 0.75
CA TYR A 98 -19.47 3.19 1.81
C TYR A 98 -18.85 3.76 3.07
N ILE A 99 -17.68 3.26 3.49
CA ILE A 99 -16.96 3.81 4.65
C ILE A 99 -16.68 5.30 4.45
N LEU A 100 -16.16 5.69 3.28
CA LEU A 100 -15.92 7.10 2.96
C LEU A 100 -17.21 7.91 2.90
N ALA A 101 -18.28 7.36 2.32
CA ALA A 101 -19.58 8.03 2.26
C ALA A 101 -20.16 8.33 3.66
N VAL A 102 -19.87 7.51 4.68
CA VAL A 102 -20.27 7.74 6.07
C VAL A 102 -19.30 8.67 6.80
N LEU A 103 -17.99 8.54 6.56
CA LEU A 103 -16.98 9.35 7.25
C LEU A 103 -17.05 10.84 6.89
N ILE A 104 -17.29 11.17 5.61
CA ILE A 104 -17.37 12.57 5.13
C ILE A 104 -18.41 13.38 5.92
N PRO A 105 -19.70 12.99 6.00
CA PRO A 105 -20.69 13.74 6.77
C PRO A 105 -20.42 13.69 8.27
N LEU A 106 -19.90 12.57 8.80
CA LEU A 106 -19.56 12.46 10.23
C LEU A 106 -18.48 13.48 10.61
N PHE A 107 -17.43 13.63 9.81
CA PHE A 107 -16.39 14.63 10.02
C PHE A 107 -16.89 16.06 9.82
N ALA A 108 -17.83 16.27 8.91
CA ALA A 108 -18.49 17.56 8.74
C ALA A 108 -19.32 17.96 9.99
N ILE A 109 -20.08 17.02 10.57
CA ILE A 109 -20.87 17.24 11.80
C ILE A 109 -19.95 17.51 13.00
N MET A 110 -18.82 16.82 13.08
CA MET A 110 -17.81 17.03 14.13
C MET A 110 -17.02 18.33 13.99
N ASN A 111 -17.30 19.17 12.98
CA ASN A 111 -16.58 20.41 12.69
C ASN A 111 -15.05 20.21 12.58
N ILE A 112 -14.62 19.08 12.00
CA ILE A 112 -13.21 18.88 11.62
C ILE A 112 -12.84 19.89 10.52
N ASP A 113 -11.55 20.21 10.41
CA ASP A 113 -11.01 21.12 9.39
C ASP A 113 -11.62 20.84 8.00
N ARG A 114 -12.15 21.90 7.39
CA ARG A 114 -12.81 21.86 6.09
C ARG A 114 -11.90 21.28 5.01
N ILE A 115 -10.59 21.52 5.10
CA ILE A 115 -9.61 21.00 4.14
C ILE A 115 -9.62 19.46 4.15
N VAL A 116 -9.73 18.84 5.34
CA VAL A 116 -9.77 17.38 5.48
C VAL A 116 -11.05 16.82 4.86
N VAL A 117 -12.21 17.42 5.14
CA VAL A 117 -13.51 16.98 4.60
C VAL A 117 -13.53 17.09 3.07
N ILE A 118 -13.05 18.21 2.52
CA ILE A 118 -12.95 18.42 1.07
C ILE A 118 -12.01 17.37 0.44
N THR A 119 -10.86 17.12 1.06
CA THR A 119 -9.87 16.16 0.55
C THR A 119 -10.46 14.74 0.49
N LEU A 120 -11.19 14.31 1.53
CA LEU A 120 -11.89 13.02 1.52
C LEU A 120 -12.98 12.95 0.45
N GLY A 121 -13.72 14.04 0.23
CA GLY A 121 -14.70 14.16 -0.85
C GLY A 121 -14.07 14.00 -2.25
N ILE A 122 -12.92 14.65 -2.48
CA ILE A 122 -12.17 14.51 -3.73
C ILE A 122 -11.72 13.07 -3.93
N ILE A 123 -11.18 12.42 -2.90
CA ILE A 123 -10.75 11.00 -2.96
C ILE A 123 -11.95 10.11 -3.32
N TRP A 124 -13.11 10.34 -2.73
CA TRP A 124 -14.32 9.56 -2.98
C TRP A 124 -14.81 9.69 -4.44
N ILE A 125 -14.84 10.91 -4.97
CA ILE A 125 -15.17 11.17 -6.39
C ILE A 125 -14.13 10.54 -7.31
N PHE A 126 -12.84 10.69 -7.00
CA PHE A 126 -11.75 10.13 -7.78
C PHE A 126 -11.84 8.60 -7.86
N MET A 127 -12.15 7.93 -6.74
CA MET A 127 -12.39 6.48 -6.71
C MET A 127 -13.52 6.08 -7.66
N TYR A 128 -14.64 6.80 -7.64
CA TYR A 128 -15.77 6.56 -8.53
C TYR A 128 -15.41 6.69 -10.00
N VAL A 129 -14.74 7.79 -10.37
CA VAL A 129 -14.29 8.05 -11.74
C VAL A 129 -13.30 6.97 -12.19
N CYS A 130 -12.32 6.61 -11.37
CA CYS A 130 -11.38 5.53 -11.67
C CYS A 130 -12.10 4.20 -11.89
N GLY A 131 -13.10 3.88 -11.07
CA GLY A 131 -13.92 2.68 -11.25
C GLY A 131 -14.58 2.62 -12.63
N ILE A 132 -15.18 3.73 -13.08
CA ILE A 132 -15.80 3.82 -14.42
C ILE A 132 -14.75 3.71 -15.52
N VAL A 133 -13.65 4.46 -15.42
CA VAL A 133 -12.59 4.48 -16.45
C VAL A 133 -11.97 3.10 -16.61
N VAL A 134 -11.60 2.45 -15.50
CA VAL A 134 -11.03 1.09 -15.51
C VAL A 134 -12.02 0.09 -16.08
N PHE A 135 -13.31 0.17 -15.71
CA PHE A 135 -14.34 -0.68 -16.28
C PHE A 135 -14.43 -0.53 -17.80
N ARG A 136 -14.48 0.70 -18.32
CA ARG A 136 -14.52 0.96 -19.77
C ARG A 136 -13.27 0.49 -20.51
N ILE A 137 -12.09 0.56 -19.88
CA ILE A 137 -10.85 0.05 -20.47
C ILE A 137 -10.89 -1.47 -20.57
N LEU A 138 -11.39 -2.15 -19.52
CA LEU A 138 -11.50 -3.60 -19.49
C LEU A 138 -12.55 -4.10 -20.47
N ASP A 139 -13.71 -3.44 -20.53
CA ASP A 139 -14.81 -3.74 -21.47
C ASP A 139 -14.39 -3.64 -22.95
N LYS A 140 -13.40 -2.80 -23.26
CA LYS A 140 -12.84 -2.69 -24.62
C LYS A 140 -11.73 -3.70 -24.93
N ARG A 141 -11.14 -4.33 -23.91
CA ARG A 141 -9.97 -5.21 -24.05
C ARG A 141 -10.31 -6.69 -23.91
N LEU A 142 -11.39 -7.01 -23.19
CA LEU A 142 -11.92 -8.35 -22.98
C LEU A 142 -13.05 -8.61 -23.97
#